data_AF-A0A7T5RCM7-F1
#
_entry.id   AF-A0A7T5RCM7-F1
#
_cell.length_a   1.000
_cell.length_b   1.000
_cell.length_c   1.000
_cell.angle_alpha   90.00
_cell.angle_beta   90.00
_cell.angle_gamma   90.00
#
_symmetry.space_group_name_H-M   'P 1'
#
loop_
_entity.id
_entity.type
_entity.pdbx_description
1 polymer ?
#
loop_
_entity_poly.entity_id
_entity_poly.type
_entity_poly.pdbx_seq_one_letter_code
_entity_poly.pdbx_strand_id
1 'polypeptide(L)'
;MANKESLLGALLTEEVQGISKKLNFWGKPIELPTGLSWTSESHLTLEKFLEANPLPANARDIPLYGAAWEFVWGKETPKEIKEAKEVLLIRARTGMEVTEEEKIWLKIIAVDTDMF
;
A
#
# COMPACT_ATOMS: atom_id res chain seq x y z
N MET A 1 13.65 -17.31 -6.25
CA MET A 1 12.23 -16.95 -6.36
C MET A 1 12.06 -15.61 -5.68
N ALA A 2 11.58 -14.58 -6.39
CA ALA A 2 11.20 -13.33 -5.74
C ALA A 2 9.99 -13.63 -4.84
N ASN A 3 10.05 -13.22 -3.58
CA ASN A 3 8.97 -13.48 -2.64
C ASN A 3 7.73 -12.66 -3.06
N LYS A 4 6.51 -13.16 -2.80
CA LYS A 4 5.25 -12.52 -3.24
C LYS A 4 5.14 -11.07 -2.75
N GLU A 5 5.64 -10.81 -1.56
CA GLU A 5 5.66 -9.50 -0.91
C GLU A 5 6.65 -8.56 -1.59
N SER A 6 7.76 -9.08 -2.13
CA SER A 6 8.67 -8.30 -2.96
C SER A 6 8.00 -7.87 -4.26
N LEU A 7 7.22 -8.74 -4.89
CA LEU A 7 6.47 -8.38 -6.09
C LEU A 7 5.38 -7.33 -5.80
N LEU A 8 4.65 -7.48 -4.70
CA LEU A 8 3.68 -6.47 -4.24
C LEU A 8 4.33 -5.12 -3.97
N GLY A 9 5.49 -5.11 -3.29
CA GLY A 9 6.24 -3.89 -3.02
C GLY A 9 6.71 -3.17 -4.27
N ALA A 10 7.10 -3.91 -5.32
CA ALA A 10 7.44 -3.32 -6.62
C ALA A 10 6.22 -2.68 -7.30
N LEU A 11 5.10 -3.39 -7.38
CA LEU A 11 3.86 -2.88 -7.99
C LEU A 11 3.33 -1.64 -7.26
N LEU A 12 3.35 -1.68 -5.91
CA LEU A 12 2.97 -0.52 -5.09
C LEU A 12 3.90 0.67 -5.33
N THR A 13 5.20 0.42 -5.57
CA THR A 13 6.17 1.46 -5.84
C THR A 13 5.85 2.21 -7.13
N GLU A 14 5.43 1.50 -8.18
CA GLU A 14 5.02 2.10 -9.45
C GLU A 14 3.79 3.02 -9.26
N GLU A 15 2.77 2.57 -8.53
CA GLU A 15 1.57 3.37 -8.24
C GLU A 15 1.89 4.62 -7.40
N VAL A 16 2.68 4.45 -6.33
CA VAL A 16 3.12 5.53 -5.45
C VAL A 16 3.96 6.56 -6.22
N GLN A 17 4.80 6.13 -7.16
CA GLN A 17 5.53 7.03 -8.06
C GLN A 17 4.58 7.85 -8.94
N GLY A 18 3.47 7.25 -9.40
CA GLY A 18 2.42 7.95 -10.15
C GLY A 18 1.78 9.11 -9.39
N ILE A 19 1.60 8.96 -8.07
CA ILE A 19 1.06 10.01 -7.19
C ILE A 19 2.14 10.79 -6.41
N SER A 20 3.41 10.56 -6.71
CA SER A 20 4.55 11.12 -5.96
C SER A 20 4.53 12.63 -5.82
N LYS A 21 4.06 13.37 -6.84
CA LYS A 21 3.90 14.83 -6.77
C LYS A 21 2.93 15.28 -5.68
N LYS A 22 1.87 14.51 -5.39
CA LYS A 22 0.90 14.79 -4.33
C LYS A 22 1.40 14.32 -2.97
N LEU A 23 2.08 13.17 -2.90
CA LEU A 23 2.72 12.72 -1.66
C LEU A 23 3.85 13.64 -1.20
N ASN A 24 4.58 14.24 -2.15
CA ASN A 24 5.62 15.23 -1.90
C ASN A 24 5.09 16.59 -1.41
N PHE A 25 3.77 16.82 -1.40
CA PHE A 25 3.17 18.02 -0.81
C PHE A 25 3.56 18.20 0.67
N TRP A 26 3.78 17.09 1.38
CA TRP A 26 4.21 17.08 2.79
C TRP A 26 5.75 17.15 2.99
N GLY A 27 6.50 17.45 1.93
CA GLY A 27 7.90 17.89 2.03
C GLY A 27 8.96 16.81 2.27
N LYS A 28 8.63 15.52 2.20
CA LYS A 28 9.63 14.42 2.21
C LYS A 28 9.30 13.36 1.16
N PRO A 29 10.24 13.03 0.25
CA PRO A 29 10.07 11.89 -0.64
C PRO A 29 9.90 10.60 0.18
N ILE A 30 8.95 9.76 -0.21
CA ILE A 30 8.83 8.41 0.35
C ILE A 30 9.97 7.59 -0.23
N GLU A 31 10.94 7.22 0.61
CA GLU A 31 11.98 6.26 0.26
C GLU A 31 11.34 4.86 0.22
N LEU A 32 11.05 4.39 -0.98
CA LEU A 32 10.55 3.04 -1.20
C LEU A 32 11.74 2.07 -1.24
N PRO A 33 11.56 0.81 -0.84
CA PRO A 33 12.64 -0.18 -0.84
C PRO A 33 13.28 -0.31 -2.22
N THR A 34 14.49 0.24 -2.39
CA THR A 34 15.25 0.13 -3.63
C THR A 34 15.80 -1.30 -3.75
N GLY A 35 15.25 -2.09 -4.69
CA GLY A 35 15.79 -3.42 -4.94
C GLY A 35 15.06 -4.32 -5.94
N LEU A 36 14.10 -3.82 -6.72
CA LEU A 36 13.28 -4.68 -7.59
C LEU A 36 13.28 -4.16 -9.03
N SER A 37 14.34 -4.46 -9.76
CA SER A 37 14.32 -4.41 -11.22
C SER A 37 13.54 -5.62 -11.75
N TRP A 38 12.22 -5.52 -11.81
CA TRP A 38 11.41 -6.47 -12.56
C TRP A 38 10.99 -5.85 -13.88
N THR A 39 11.64 -6.28 -14.97
CA THR A 39 11.06 -6.15 -16.31
C THR A 39 10.01 -7.24 -16.45
N SER A 40 8.79 -6.97 -16.00
CA SER A 40 7.66 -7.90 -16.15
C SER A 40 7.27 -7.98 -17.63
N GLU A 41 7.04 -9.21 -18.11
CA GLU A 41 6.38 -9.47 -19.39
C GLU A 41 4.94 -8.91 -19.35
N SER A 42 4.81 -7.63 -19.64
CA SER A 42 3.64 -6.90 -20.16
C SER A 42 2.26 -6.89 -19.46
N HIS A 43 1.91 -7.67 -18.43
CA HIS A 43 0.48 -7.70 -18.02
C HIS A 43 0.09 -7.82 -16.54
N LEU A 44 1.01 -7.88 -15.58
CA LEU A 44 0.64 -7.96 -14.17
C LEU A 44 0.49 -6.56 -13.56
N THR A 45 -0.76 -6.14 -13.32
CA THR A 45 -1.10 -4.90 -12.59
C THR A 45 -1.27 -5.18 -11.08
N LEU A 46 -1.20 -4.13 -10.25
CA LEU A 46 -1.49 -4.24 -8.81
C LEU A 46 -2.85 -4.88 -8.55
N GLU A 47 -3.86 -4.44 -9.31
CA GLU A 47 -5.21 -5.00 -9.28
C GLU A 47 -5.23 -6.51 -9.55
N LYS A 48 -4.62 -6.98 -10.63
CA LYS A 48 -4.56 -8.42 -10.96
C LYS A 48 -3.79 -9.23 -9.91
N PHE A 49 -2.74 -8.64 -9.33
CA PHE A 49 -2.00 -9.28 -8.25
C PHE A 49 -2.88 -9.47 -7.01
N LEU A 50 -3.61 -8.43 -6.60
CA LEU A 50 -4.50 -8.47 -5.44
C LEU A 50 -5.73 -9.35 -5.67
N GLU A 51 -6.24 -9.45 -6.90
CA GLU A 51 -7.28 -10.44 -7.21
C GLU A 51 -6.80 -11.88 -6.97
N ALA A 52 -5.57 -12.19 -7.41
CA ALA A 52 -4.98 -13.51 -7.22
C ALA A 52 -4.50 -13.76 -5.78
N ASN A 53 -4.21 -12.70 -5.03
CA ASN A 53 -3.71 -12.74 -3.67
C ASN A 53 -4.40 -11.61 -2.86
N PRO A 54 -5.67 -11.80 -2.45
CA PRO A 54 -6.45 -10.71 -1.84
C PRO A 54 -6.01 -10.39 -0.41
N LEU A 55 -5.40 -11.36 0.26
CA LEU A 55 -5.00 -11.27 1.66
C LEU A 55 -3.53 -11.70 1.82
N PRO A 56 -2.81 -11.10 2.79
CA PRO A 56 -1.46 -11.52 3.11
C PRO A 56 -1.44 -12.89 3.77
N ALA A 57 -0.35 -13.65 3.56
CA ALA A 57 -0.11 -14.90 4.26
C ALA A 57 0.26 -14.68 5.75
N ASN A 58 0.81 -13.50 6.09
CA ASN A 58 1.24 -13.15 7.43
C ASN A 58 0.65 -11.81 7.87
N ALA A 59 0.31 -11.68 9.15
CA ALA A 59 -0.21 -10.43 9.72
C ALA A 59 0.76 -9.24 9.55
N ARG A 60 2.07 -9.51 9.48
CA ARG A 60 3.10 -8.50 9.25
C ARG A 60 2.92 -7.75 7.92
N ASP A 61 2.36 -8.40 6.90
CA ASP A 61 2.25 -7.83 5.56
C ASP A 61 0.91 -7.08 5.34
N ILE A 62 0.01 -7.11 6.33
CA ILE A 62 -1.28 -6.41 6.29
C ILE A 62 -1.13 -4.93 5.90
N PRO A 63 -0.19 -4.14 6.45
CA PRO A 63 -0.07 -2.74 6.07
C PRO A 63 0.27 -2.52 4.60
N LEU A 64 1.07 -3.41 4.02
CA LEU A 64 1.46 -3.35 2.61
C LEU A 64 0.27 -3.70 1.69
N TYR A 65 -0.49 -4.74 2.03
CA TYR A 65 -1.73 -5.09 1.32
C TYR A 65 -2.79 -4.01 1.47
N GLY A 66 -2.89 -3.40 2.65
CA GLY A 66 -3.75 -2.28 2.92
C GLY A 66 -3.46 -1.09 2.02
N ALA A 67 -2.21 -0.64 2.01
CA ALA A 67 -1.73 0.42 1.13
C ALA A 67 -2.02 0.13 -0.35
N ALA A 68 -1.84 -1.11 -0.79
CA ALA A 68 -2.12 -1.53 -2.16
C ALA A 68 -3.61 -1.49 -2.51
N TRP A 69 -4.49 -1.90 -1.58
CA TRP A 69 -5.93 -1.86 -1.79
C TRP A 69 -6.50 -0.44 -1.92
N GLU A 70 -5.83 0.59 -1.39
CA GLU A 70 -6.24 2.00 -1.61
C GLU A 70 -6.09 2.46 -3.07
N PHE A 71 -5.24 1.79 -3.86
CA PHE A 71 -5.07 2.11 -5.28
C PHE A 71 -6.04 1.35 -6.19
N VAL A 72 -6.80 0.38 -5.67
CA VAL A 72 -7.74 -0.42 -6.47
C VAL A 72 -9.15 0.16 -6.38
N TRP A 73 -9.61 0.73 -7.50
CA TRP A 73 -10.88 1.45 -7.56
C TRP A 73 -12.02 0.55 -8.08
N GLY A 74 -13.23 0.77 -7.58
CA GLY A 74 -14.43 0.04 -8.03
C GLY A 74 -14.51 -1.41 -7.56
N LYS A 75 -13.59 -1.86 -6.69
CA LYS A 75 -13.62 -3.19 -6.06
C LYS A 75 -13.77 -3.09 -4.56
N GLU A 76 -14.42 -4.10 -4.00
CA GLU A 76 -14.57 -4.19 -2.57
C GLU A 76 -13.27 -4.67 -1.91
N THR A 77 -12.67 -3.81 -1.08
CA THR A 77 -11.56 -4.18 -0.20
C THR A 77 -11.98 -5.32 0.74
N PRO A 78 -11.15 -6.37 0.92
CA PRO A 78 -11.42 -7.45 1.86
C PRO A 78 -11.70 -6.94 3.28
N LYS A 79 -12.58 -7.65 3.99
CA LYS A 79 -13.07 -7.24 5.32
C LYS A 79 -11.93 -7.09 6.32
N GLU A 80 -10.97 -8.00 6.31
CA GLU A 80 -9.80 -8.02 7.19
C GLU A 80 -8.92 -6.78 6.99
N ILE A 81 -8.78 -6.32 5.73
CA ILE A 81 -8.03 -5.11 5.40
C ILE A 81 -8.81 -3.86 5.83
N LYS A 82 -10.14 -3.84 5.66
CA LYS A 82 -11.00 -2.75 6.15
C LYS A 82 -10.92 -2.62 7.68
N GLU A 83 -11.03 -3.72 8.41
CA GLU A 83 -10.91 -3.74 9.88
C GLU A 83 -9.52 -3.29 10.32
N ALA A 84 -8.46 -3.75 9.65
CA ALA A 84 -7.09 -3.30 9.93
C ALA A 84 -6.92 -1.78 9.70
N LYS A 85 -7.55 -1.22 8.65
CA LYS A 85 -7.56 0.22 8.38
C LYS A 85 -8.20 1.00 9.53
N GLU A 86 -9.36 0.56 10.02
CA GLU A 86 -10.05 1.20 11.14
C GLU A 86 -9.20 1.18 12.41
N VAL A 87 -8.60 0.04 12.74
CA VAL A 87 -7.69 -0.12 13.88
C VAL A 87 -6.47 0.80 13.75
N LEU A 88 -5.86 0.85 12.56
CA LEU A 88 -4.70 1.71 12.28
C LEU A 88 -5.05 3.19 12.46
N LEU A 89 -6.20 3.65 11.97
CA LEU A 89 -6.66 5.03 12.13
C LEU A 89 -6.90 5.38 13.61
N ILE A 90 -7.48 4.47 14.39
CA ILE A 90 -7.66 4.67 15.83
C ILE A 90 -6.29 4.78 16.52
N ARG A 91 -5.37 3.85 16.26
CA ARG A 91 -4.01 3.85 16.83
C ARG A 91 -3.26 5.15 16.53
N ALA A 92 -3.32 5.62 15.28
CA ALA A 92 -2.68 6.86 14.87
C ALA A 92 -3.25 8.08 15.62
N ARG A 93 -4.56 8.12 15.84
CA ARG A 93 -5.24 9.22 16.55
C ARG A 93 -4.99 9.21 18.05
N THR A 94 -4.81 8.05 18.66
CA THR A 94 -4.53 7.91 20.10
C THR A 94 -3.04 8.02 20.44
N GLY A 95 -2.18 8.25 19.44
CA GLY A 95 -0.73 8.40 19.64
C GLY A 95 -0.02 7.08 19.94
N MET A 96 -0.61 5.94 19.59
CA MET A 96 0.05 4.65 19.70
C MET A 96 1.17 4.51 18.65
N GLU A 97 2.18 3.71 18.97
CA GLU A 97 3.27 3.41 18.04
C GLU A 97 2.73 2.73 16.77
N VAL A 98 3.24 3.18 15.62
CA VAL A 98 2.92 2.65 14.29
C VAL A 98 4.22 2.31 13.55
N THR A 99 4.23 1.20 12.81
CA THR A 99 5.40 0.77 12.02
C THR A 99 5.64 1.67 10.81
N GLU A 100 6.78 1.53 10.15
CA GLU A 100 7.06 2.29 8.92
C GLU A 100 6.08 1.96 7.79
N GLU A 101 5.72 0.69 7.62
CA GLU A 101 4.72 0.27 6.62
C GLU A 101 3.33 0.83 6.92
N GLU A 102 2.95 0.88 8.20
CA GLU A 102 1.72 1.52 8.66
C GLU A 102 1.72 3.03 8.39
N LYS A 103 2.85 3.71 8.56
CA LYS A 103 3.01 5.13 8.19
C LYS A 103 2.83 5.36 6.70
N ILE A 104 3.33 4.45 5.86
CA ILE A 104 3.14 4.53 4.40
C ILE A 104 1.64 4.42 4.07
N TRP A 105 0.95 3.43 4.64
CA TRP A 105 -0.49 3.28 4.44
C TRP A 105 -1.28 4.51 4.91
N LEU A 106 -0.98 5.04 6.10
CA LEU A 106 -1.58 6.27 6.61
C LEU A 106 -1.39 7.47 5.68
N LYS A 107 -0.20 7.63 5.08
CA LYS A 107 0.06 8.70 4.10
C LYS A 107 -0.76 8.53 2.83
N ILE A 108 -0.90 7.29 2.34
CA ILE A 108 -1.72 7.00 1.16
C ILE A 108 -3.19 7.29 1.44
N ILE A 109 -3.71 6.84 2.59
CA ILE A 109 -5.08 7.15 3.03
C ILE A 109 -5.30 8.67 3.07
N ALA A 110 -4.36 9.42 3.67
CA ALA A 110 -4.48 10.87 3.78
C ALA A 110 -4.51 11.56 2.41
N VAL A 111 -3.68 11.11 1.45
CA VAL A 111 -3.70 11.64 0.09
C VAL A 111 -5.00 11.30 -0.63
N ASP A 112 -5.53 10.09 -0.46
CA ASP A 112 -6.81 9.70 -1.05
C ASP A 112 -7.97 10.56 -0.50
N THR A 113 -7.98 10.83 0.81
CA THR A 113 -9.00 11.69 1.43
C THR A 113 -8.94 13.15 0.99
N ASP A 114 -7.81 13.66 0.51
CA ASP A 114 -7.67 15.03 -0.03
C ASP A 114 -8.09 15.12 -1.53
N MET A 115 -8.34 13.99 -2.20
CA MET A 115 -8.81 13.97 -3.60
C MET A 115 -10.33 14.07 -3.76
N PHE A 116 -11.08 14.07 -2.66
CA PHE A 116 -12.55 14.15 -2.59
C PHE A 116 -13.00 15.29 -1.69
#